data_AF-A0A967SZH3-F1
#
_entry.id   AF-A0A967SZH3-F1
#
_cell.length_a   1.000
_cell.length_b   1.000
_cell.length_c   1.000
_cell.angle_alpha   90.00
_cell.angle_beta   90.00
_cell.angle_gamma   90.00
#
_symmetry.space_group_name_H-M   'P 1'
#
loop_
_entity.id
_entity.type
_entity.pdbx_description
1 polymer ?
#
loop_
_entity_poly.entity_id
_entity_poly.type
_entity_poly.pdbx_seq_one_letter_code
_entity_poly.pdbx_strand_id
1 'polypeptide(L)'
;MTEQEQVAKLKRLERIDELLRGTVKPARWPTTAPVEIRANHLPGEPVPYPQAVAGSFEPFAVGDAWGPLWGTTWLHVTGTVPAEFAGRDCALMVHLGYGGLSGFGAEGQVWIDGA
;
A
#
# COMPACT_ATOMS: atom_id res chain seq x y z
N MET A 1 -34.27 -10.98 18.53
CA MET A 1 -33.02 -11.65 18.91
C MET A 1 -32.79 -11.39 20.38
N THR A 2 -32.55 -12.42 21.17
CA THR A 2 -32.33 -12.34 22.61
C THR A 2 -30.94 -11.79 22.92
N GLU A 3 -30.71 -11.31 24.14
CA GLU A 3 -29.40 -10.85 24.59
C GLU A 3 -28.32 -11.94 24.46
N GLN A 4 -28.67 -13.19 24.76
CA GLN A 4 -27.78 -14.34 24.60
C GLN A 4 -27.40 -14.60 23.14
N GLU A 5 -28.36 -14.46 22.21
CA GLU A 5 -28.10 -14.57 20.77
C GLU A 5 -27.18 -13.44 20.29
N GLN A 6 -27.35 -12.22 20.82
CA GLN A 6 -26.51 -11.07 20.50
C GLN A 6 -25.06 -11.26 20.97
N VAL A 7 -24.86 -11.74 22.21
CA VAL A 7 -23.53 -12.04 22.76
C VAL A 7 -22.84 -13.16 21.98
N ALA A 8 -23.57 -14.22 21.62
CA ALA A 8 -23.03 -15.33 20.83
C ALA A 8 -22.58 -14.86 19.43
N LYS A 9 -23.35 -13.96 18.80
CA LYS A 9 -23.02 -13.34 17.52
C LYS A 9 -21.73 -12.50 17.62
N LEU A 10 -21.61 -11.63 18.63
CA LEU A 10 -20.41 -10.81 18.83
C LEU A 10 -19.15 -11.66 19.00
N LYS A 11 -19.20 -12.68 19.87
CA LYS A 11 -18.08 -13.63 20.04
C LYS A 11 -17.71 -14.36 18.76
N ARG A 12 -18.68 -14.63 17.87
CA ARG A 12 -18.40 -15.25 16.57
C ARG A 12 -17.68 -14.26 15.64
N LEU A 13 -18.10 -13.01 15.62
CA LEU A 13 -17.46 -11.98 14.80
C LEU A 13 -16.02 -11.70 15.25
N GLU A 14 -15.78 -11.59 16.56
CA GLU A 14 -14.44 -11.42 17.14
C GLU A 14 -13.49 -12.55 16.69
N ARG A 15 -13.92 -13.81 16.82
CA ARG A 15 -13.12 -14.97 16.39
C ARG A 15 -12.83 -14.98 14.88
N ILE A 16 -13.79 -14.57 14.06
CA ILE A 16 -13.58 -14.44 12.60
C ILE A 16 -12.54 -13.36 12.33
N ASP A 17 -12.65 -12.22 13.01
CA ASP A 17 -11.77 -11.07 12.83
C ASP A 17 -10.34 -11.37 13.29
N GLU A 18 -10.18 -12.09 14.41
CA GLU A 18 -8.90 -12.63 14.86
C GLU A 18 -8.29 -13.61 13.86
N LEU A 19 -9.07 -14.57 13.34
CA LEU A 19 -8.60 -15.51 12.31
C LEU A 19 -8.16 -14.76 11.04
N LEU A 20 -8.95 -13.78 10.60
CA LEU A 20 -8.64 -12.99 9.42
C LEU A 20 -7.36 -12.18 9.59
N ARG A 21 -7.17 -11.52 10.75
CA ARG A 21 -5.97 -10.72 11.02
C ARG A 21 -4.73 -11.54 11.31
N GLY A 22 -4.85 -12.57 12.16
CA GLY A 22 -3.70 -13.32 12.68
C GLY A 22 -3.24 -14.45 11.77
N THR A 23 -4.11 -14.97 10.90
CA THR A 23 -3.81 -16.16 10.10
C THR A 23 -4.00 -15.91 8.62
N VAL A 24 -5.19 -15.50 8.19
CA VAL A 24 -5.52 -15.44 6.76
C VAL A 24 -4.75 -14.32 6.06
N LYS A 25 -4.81 -13.07 6.57
CA LYS A 25 -4.15 -11.92 5.93
C LYS A 25 -2.62 -12.09 5.83
N PRO A 26 -1.89 -12.51 6.89
CA PRO A 26 -0.45 -12.74 6.81
C PRO A 26 -0.09 -13.85 5.84
N ALA A 27 -0.91 -14.90 5.72
CA ALA A 27 -0.65 -16.04 4.84
C ALA A 27 -0.89 -15.76 3.35
N ARG A 28 -1.46 -14.59 2.98
CA ARG A 28 -1.72 -14.23 1.57
C ARG A 28 -0.45 -14.09 0.75
N TRP A 29 0.65 -13.65 1.38
CA TRP A 29 1.93 -13.38 0.72
C TRP A 29 3.07 -14.04 1.52
N PRO A 30 3.20 -15.38 1.42
CA PRO A 30 4.12 -16.13 2.26
C PRO A 30 5.60 -15.87 1.94
N THR A 31 5.89 -15.19 0.83
CA THR A 31 7.25 -14.84 0.43
C THR A 31 7.24 -13.41 -0.11
N THR A 32 8.09 -12.56 0.46
CA THR A 32 8.23 -11.15 0.09
C THR A 32 9.69 -10.76 0.09
N ALA A 33 10.04 -9.76 -0.72
CA ALA A 33 11.37 -9.16 -0.74
C ALA A 33 11.26 -7.64 -0.62
N PRO A 34 12.25 -6.99 0.01
CA PRO A 34 12.25 -5.55 0.17
C PRO A 34 12.45 -4.85 -1.18
N VAL A 35 11.94 -3.63 -1.27
CA VAL A 35 12.20 -2.68 -2.35
C VAL A 35 12.79 -1.41 -1.75
N GLU A 36 13.60 -0.70 -2.52
CA GLU A 36 14.01 0.66 -2.19
C GLU A 36 12.91 1.62 -2.66
N ILE A 37 12.52 2.55 -1.79
CA ILE A 37 11.55 3.59 -2.11
C ILE A 37 12.25 4.94 -1.93
N ARG A 38 12.08 5.80 -2.93
CA ARG A 38 12.46 7.21 -2.86
C ARG A 38 11.27 8.06 -3.25
N ALA A 39 11.12 9.23 -2.65
CA ALA A 39 10.00 10.12 -2.86
C ALA A 39 10.44 11.48 -3.38
N ASN A 40 9.66 12.02 -4.31
CA ASN A 40 9.68 13.42 -4.71
C ASN A 40 8.32 14.03 -4.39
N HIS A 41 8.27 14.92 -3.41
CA HIS A 41 7.06 15.60 -2.98
C HIS A 41 6.85 16.87 -3.81
N LEU A 42 5.71 16.95 -4.49
CA LEU A 42 5.32 18.16 -5.21
C LEU A 42 4.47 19.06 -4.31
N PRO A 43 4.56 20.39 -4.48
CA PRO A 43 3.80 21.34 -3.66
C PRO A 43 2.28 21.36 -3.98
N GLY A 44 1.81 20.60 -4.97
CA GLY A 44 0.40 20.60 -5.40
C GLY A 44 0.08 19.52 -6.44
N GLU A 45 -0.52 19.94 -7.56
CA GLU A 45 -1.01 19.08 -8.64
C GLU A 45 0.09 18.22 -9.29
N PRO A 46 -0.27 17.07 -9.88
CA PRO A 46 0.67 16.21 -10.59
C PRO A 46 1.23 16.91 -11.84
N VAL A 47 2.52 16.68 -12.09
CA VAL A 47 3.20 17.09 -13.32
C VAL A 47 3.29 15.92 -14.31
N PRO A 48 3.50 16.16 -15.62
CA PRO A 48 3.71 15.10 -16.60
C PRO A 48 4.90 14.20 -16.26
N TYR A 49 4.82 12.92 -16.62
CA TYR A 49 5.84 11.90 -16.32
C TYR A 49 7.30 12.35 -16.60
N PRO A 50 7.65 12.91 -17.78
CA PRO A 50 9.04 13.31 -18.06
C PRO A 50 9.58 14.36 -17.09
N GLN A 51 8.72 15.24 -16.57
CA GLN A 51 9.09 16.24 -15.58
C GLN A 51 9.23 15.61 -14.19
N ALA A 52 8.34 14.69 -13.83
CA ALA A 52 8.35 14.04 -12.53
C ALA A 52 9.62 13.22 -12.29
N VAL A 53 10.03 12.42 -13.29
CA VAL A 53 11.22 11.54 -13.17
C VAL A 53 12.54 12.31 -13.19
N ALA A 54 12.54 13.55 -13.66
CA ALA A 54 13.70 14.43 -13.61
C ALA A 54 13.88 15.14 -12.25
N GLY A 55 12.93 14.98 -11.33
CA GLY A 55 13.00 15.58 -10.00
C GLY A 55 14.00 14.89 -9.06
N SER A 56 14.22 15.51 -7.90
CA SER A 56 15.07 14.94 -6.85
C SER A 56 14.27 13.96 -5.98
N PHE A 57 14.77 12.74 -5.83
CA PHE A 57 14.13 11.69 -5.04
C PHE A 57 14.94 11.37 -3.77
N GLU A 58 14.35 11.64 -2.62
CA GLU A 58 14.95 11.39 -1.31
C GLU A 58 14.48 10.04 -0.73
N PRO A 59 15.27 9.38 0.15
CA PRO A 59 14.87 8.12 0.77
C PRO A 59 13.51 8.21 1.46
N PHE A 60 12.68 7.18 1.31
CA PHE A 60 11.35 7.11 1.90
C PHE A 60 11.08 5.72 2.47
N ALA A 61 10.43 5.64 3.63
CA ALA A 61 10.09 4.40 4.30
C ALA A 61 8.57 4.17 4.37
N VAL A 62 8.17 2.89 4.46
CA VAL A 62 6.75 2.56 4.70
C VAL A 62 6.32 3.13 6.05
N GLY A 63 5.29 3.97 6.03
CA GLY A 63 4.78 4.69 7.20
C GLY A 63 5.11 6.18 7.21
N ASP A 64 6.02 6.63 6.36
CA ASP A 64 6.33 8.06 6.21
C ASP A 64 5.14 8.83 5.62
N ALA A 65 5.10 10.13 5.93
CA ALA A 65 4.03 11.01 5.48
C ALA A 65 4.12 11.27 3.97
N TRP A 66 2.98 11.16 3.28
CA TRP A 66 2.88 11.33 1.83
C TRP A 66 2.89 12.78 1.37
N GLY A 67 2.89 13.74 2.30
CA GLY A 67 2.71 15.16 2.01
C GLY A 67 1.35 15.69 2.47
N PRO A 68 1.01 16.94 2.11
CA PRO A 68 -0.23 17.59 2.52
C PRO A 68 -1.47 17.00 1.81
N LEU A 69 -2.67 17.34 2.31
CA LEU A 69 -3.92 17.03 1.62
C LEU A 69 -3.89 17.55 0.18
N TRP A 70 -4.35 16.73 -0.76
CA TRP A 70 -4.37 17.03 -2.20
C TRP A 70 -2.99 17.28 -2.84
N GLY A 71 -1.91 17.01 -2.09
CA GLY A 71 -0.55 17.03 -2.64
C GLY A 71 -0.26 15.79 -3.48
N THR A 72 0.66 15.94 -4.43
CA THR A 72 1.17 14.82 -5.23
C THR A 72 2.54 14.39 -4.73
N THR A 73 2.71 13.09 -4.53
CA THR A 73 4.03 12.49 -4.27
C THR A 73 4.32 11.46 -5.33
N TRP A 74 5.47 11.61 -5.99
CA TRP A 74 6.02 10.59 -6.86
C TRP A 74 6.89 9.65 -6.05
N LEU A 75 6.60 8.35 -6.13
CA LEU A 75 7.42 7.31 -5.53
C LEU A 75 8.20 6.62 -6.64
N HIS A 76 9.53 6.66 -6.54
CA HIS A 76 10.41 5.82 -7.34
C HIS A 76 10.71 4.56 -6.53
N VAL A 77 10.16 3.44 -6.99
CA VAL A 77 10.30 2.14 -6.34
C VAL A 77 11.20 1.27 -7.19
N THR A 78 12.30 0.79 -6.60
CA THR A 78 13.24 -0.09 -7.29
C THR A 78 13.47 -1.36 -6.47
N GLY A 79 13.72 -2.47 -7.17
CA GLY A 79 13.94 -3.75 -6.54
C GLY A 79 14.38 -4.79 -7.55
N THR A 80 14.91 -5.90 -7.04
CA THR A 80 15.26 -7.06 -7.86
C THR A 80 14.36 -8.20 -7.44
N VAL A 81 13.71 -8.85 -8.41
CA VAL A 81 12.96 -10.09 -8.14
C VAL A 81 13.97 -11.18 -7.75
N PRO A 82 13.91 -11.71 -6.52
CA PRO A 82 14.87 -12.71 -6.08
C PRO A 82 14.74 -14.02 -6.87
N ALA A 83 15.86 -14.75 -6.99
CA ALA A 83 15.87 -16.04 -7.69
C ALA A 83 14.90 -17.07 -7.08
N GLU A 84 14.63 -16.99 -5.77
CA GLU A 84 13.68 -17.87 -5.09
C GLU A 84 12.21 -17.68 -5.56
N PHE A 85 11.91 -16.58 -6.28
CA PHE A 85 10.59 -16.33 -6.86
C PHE A 85 10.46 -16.88 -8.28
N ALA A 86 11.52 -17.50 -8.83
CA ALA A 86 11.51 -18.01 -10.20
C ALA A 86 10.30 -18.93 -10.48
N GLY A 87 9.64 -18.70 -11.61
CA GLY A 87 8.45 -19.45 -12.02
C GLY A 87 7.15 -19.04 -11.30
N ARG A 88 7.15 -17.95 -10.52
CA ARG A 88 5.95 -17.40 -9.87
C ARG A 88 5.58 -16.04 -10.42
N ASP A 89 4.29 -15.73 -10.40
CA ASP A 89 3.81 -14.38 -10.65
C ASP A 89 4.22 -13.47 -9.48
N CYS A 90 4.86 -12.34 -9.81
CA CYS A 90 5.33 -11.36 -8.85
C CYS A 90 4.49 -10.08 -8.96
N ALA A 91 4.21 -9.46 -7.82
CA ALA A 91 3.50 -8.19 -7.77
C ALA A 91 4.13 -7.26 -6.73
N LEU A 92 4.11 -5.96 -7.01
CA LEU A 92 4.41 -4.93 -6.02
C LEU A 92 3.14 -4.64 -5.21
N MET A 93 3.23 -4.77 -3.89
CA MET A 93 2.11 -4.46 -3.00
C MET A 93 2.22 -3.01 -2.52
N VAL A 94 1.25 -2.17 -2.91
CA VAL A 94 1.17 -0.77 -2.51
C VAL A 94 -0.13 -0.55 -1.74
N HIS A 95 0.00 -0.15 -0.48
CA HIS A 95 -1.13 0.26 0.35
C HIS A 95 -1.19 1.78 0.39
N LEU A 96 -2.00 2.37 -0.49
CA LEU A 96 -2.39 3.77 -0.41
C LEU A 96 -3.26 3.93 0.84
N GLY A 97 -2.73 4.58 1.88
CA GLY A 97 -3.33 4.61 3.21
C GLY A 97 -4.84 4.95 3.19
N TYR A 98 -5.64 4.25 4.00
CA TYR A 98 -7.07 4.51 4.16
C TYR A 98 -7.37 4.97 5.59
N GLY A 99 -7.78 6.22 5.74
CA GLY A 99 -8.08 6.84 7.03
C GLY A 99 -9.48 6.55 7.60
N GLY A 100 -10.25 5.63 7.00
CA GLY A 100 -11.59 5.28 7.48
C GLY A 100 -12.74 6.13 6.89
N LEU A 101 -12.43 7.19 6.14
CA LEU A 101 -13.42 8.05 5.48
C LEU A 101 -13.56 7.67 4.00
N SER A 102 -14.73 7.18 3.62
CA SER A 102 -15.04 6.86 2.22
C SER A 102 -15.06 8.11 1.35
N GLY A 103 -14.42 8.08 0.18
CA GLY A 103 -14.41 9.19 -0.80
C GLY A 103 -13.27 10.21 -0.64
N PHE A 104 -12.41 10.05 0.36
CA PHE A 104 -11.24 10.91 0.61
C PHE A 104 -9.95 10.07 0.73
N GLY A 105 -9.86 9.00 -0.07
CA GLY A 105 -8.69 8.13 -0.12
C GLY A 105 -7.58 8.71 -0.97
N ALA A 106 -6.36 8.20 -0.79
CA ALA A 106 -5.29 8.44 -1.74
C ALA A 106 -5.54 7.65 -3.04
N GLU A 107 -5.26 8.29 -4.16
CA GLU A 107 -5.28 7.67 -5.50
C GLU A 107 -3.83 7.55 -6.00
N GLY A 108 -3.61 6.67 -6.98
CA GLY A 108 -2.28 6.44 -7.53
C GLY A 108 -2.32 5.93 -8.96
N GLN A 109 -1.28 6.28 -9.71
CA GLN A 109 -1.01 5.78 -11.05
C GLN A 109 0.39 5.16 -11.05
N VAL A 110 0.55 4.08 -11.83
CA VAL A 110 1.83 3.39 -11.98
C VAL A 110 2.36 3.68 -13.37
N TRP A 111 3.65 3.96 -13.46
CA TRP A 111 4.37 4.19 -14.70
C TRP A 111 5.58 3.25 -14.74
N ILE A 112 5.77 2.55 -15.86
CA ILE A 112 6.95 1.73 -16.14
C ILE A 112 7.53 2.24 -17.45
N ASP A 113 8.73 2.82 -17.40
CA ASP A 113 9.41 3.41 -18.57
C ASP A 113 8.52 4.39 -19.38
N GLY A 114 7.59 5.07 -18.70
CA GLY A 114 6.67 6.05 -19.29
C GLY A 114 5.36 5.48 -19.85
N ALA A 115 5.08 4.19 -19.64
CA ALA A 115 3.82 3.52 -19.98
C ALA A 115 3.01 3.08 -18.75
#